data_AF-A0A954IR40-F1
#
_entry.id   AF-A0A954IR40-F1
#
_cell.length_a   1.000
_cell.length_b   1.000
_cell.length_c   1.000
_cell.angle_alpha   90.00
_cell.angle_beta   90.00
_cell.angle_gamma   90.00
#
_symmetry.space_group_name_H-M   'P 1'
#
loop_
_entity.id
_entity.type
_entity.pdbx_description
1 polymer ?
#
loop_
_entity_poly.entity_id
_entity_poly.type
_entity_poly.pdbx_seq_one_letter_code
_entity_poly.pdbx_strand_id
1 'polypeptide(L)'
;MTSSDAKTVDTSAEKKDTFTFTLILGGFDELTEEIENALFEAGCDDALLGIHCGKPYLEFDREASSLKDAIISAIRDVQKANKNITIVKVQPPGMDVIDMVNDLLRIREESKSDRSFLDDAWQLIMKDS
;
A
#
# COMPACT_ATOMS: atom_id res chain seq x y z
N MET A 1 34.79 47.90 14.48
CA MET A 1 33.35 48.13 14.74
C MET A 1 32.73 48.36 13.37
N THR A 2 31.93 47.49 12.77
CA THR A 2 30.80 46.74 13.32
C THR A 2 30.71 45.33 12.73
N SER A 3 30.40 44.37 13.60
CA SER A 3 29.91 43.03 13.28
C SER A 3 28.60 43.13 12.50
N SER A 4 28.45 42.33 11.43
CA SER A 4 27.15 42.12 10.79
C SER A 4 27.02 40.66 10.36
N ASP A 5 26.42 39.91 11.30
CA ASP A 5 25.47 38.83 11.11
C ASP A 5 25.89 37.58 10.34
N ALA A 6 26.33 36.61 11.14
CA ALA A 6 26.21 35.19 10.85
C ALA A 6 24.76 34.84 10.50
N LYS A 7 24.55 34.42 9.26
CA LYS A 7 23.35 33.66 8.88
C LYS A 7 23.57 32.22 9.32
N THR A 8 23.25 31.93 10.58
CA THR A 8 23.13 30.56 11.08
C THR A 8 21.95 29.92 10.36
N VAL A 9 22.22 29.22 9.27
CA VAL A 9 21.30 28.26 8.68
C VAL A 9 21.25 27.07 9.63
N ASP A 10 20.34 27.15 10.59
CA ASP A 10 19.94 25.99 11.40
C ASP A 10 19.28 24.98 10.45
N THR A 11 20.09 24.07 9.91
CA THR A 11 19.60 22.85 9.28
C THR A 11 19.52 21.83 10.41
N SER A 12 18.52 21.99 11.27
CA SER A 12 18.09 20.91 12.15
C SER A 12 17.68 19.74 11.24
N ALA A 13 18.53 18.71 11.17
CA ALA A 13 18.25 17.49 10.45
C ALA A 13 16.86 16.98 10.88
N GLU A 14 15.93 16.83 9.94
CA GLU A 14 14.63 16.25 10.23
C GLU A 14 14.84 14.87 10.85
N LYS A 15 14.36 14.69 12.08
CA LYS A 15 14.41 13.40 12.75
C LYS A 15 13.48 12.44 12.00
N LYS A 16 14.05 11.47 11.31
CA LYS A 16 13.33 10.36 10.69
C LYS A 16 13.46 9.12 11.55
N ASP A 17 12.36 8.39 11.68
CA ASP A 17 12.28 7.09 12.33
C ASP A 17 11.86 6.04 11.26
N THR A 18 12.19 4.78 11.50
CA THR A 18 11.75 3.65 10.64
C THR A 18 10.40 3.14 11.13
N PHE A 19 9.46 3.00 10.20
CA PHE A 19 8.11 2.52 10.48
C PHE A 19 7.83 1.21 9.74
N THR A 20 7.48 0.17 10.50
CA THR A 20 7.07 -1.12 9.95
C THR A 20 5.57 -1.19 9.77
N PHE A 21 5.10 -1.57 8.58
CA PHE A 21 3.68 -1.76 8.27
C PHE A 21 3.49 -2.60 7.01
N THR A 22 2.28 -3.14 6.82
CA THR A 22 1.95 -3.96 5.64
C THR A 22 0.86 -3.30 4.80
N LEU A 23 1.07 -3.23 3.48
CA LEU A 23 0.06 -2.87 2.50
C LEU A 23 -0.47 -4.13 1.81
N ILE A 24 -1.79 -4.35 1.90
CA ILE A 24 -2.47 -5.39 1.12
C ILE A 24 -2.82 -4.82 -0.25
N LEU A 25 -2.38 -5.49 -1.30
CA LEU A 25 -2.55 -5.04 -2.68
C LEU A 25 -3.76 -5.73 -3.34
N GLY A 26 -4.24 -5.11 -4.41
CA GLY A 26 -5.27 -5.62 -5.28
C GLY A 26 -5.06 -5.16 -6.73
N GLY A 27 -5.93 -5.62 -7.62
CA GLY A 27 -5.83 -5.34 -9.06
C GLY A 27 -5.02 -6.37 -9.85
N PHE A 28 -4.37 -7.31 -9.16
CA PHE A 28 -3.66 -8.44 -9.75
C PHE A 28 -3.55 -9.59 -8.73
N ASP A 29 -3.43 -10.82 -9.23
CA ASP A 29 -3.40 -12.02 -8.39
C ASP A 29 -2.05 -12.80 -8.51
N GLU A 30 -1.16 -12.39 -9.42
CA GLU A 30 0.13 -13.05 -9.68
C GLU A 30 1.31 -12.08 -9.55
N LEU A 31 2.33 -12.47 -8.77
CA LEU A 31 3.61 -11.76 -8.75
C LEU A 31 4.42 -12.16 -9.99
N THR A 32 4.80 -11.18 -10.78
CA THR A 32 5.69 -11.35 -11.93
C THR A 32 6.97 -10.56 -11.68
N GLU A 33 8.08 -10.98 -12.28
CA GLU A 33 9.36 -10.24 -12.19
C GLU A 33 9.19 -8.81 -12.69
N GLU A 34 8.32 -8.57 -13.69
CA GLU A 34 8.03 -7.22 -14.17
C GLU A 34 7.38 -6.33 -13.10
N ILE A 35 6.43 -6.88 -12.31
CA ILE A 35 5.80 -6.14 -11.22
C ILE A 35 6.78 -5.90 -10.07
N GLU A 36 7.57 -6.91 -9.72
CA GLU A 36 8.60 -6.81 -8.68
C GLU A 36 9.63 -5.72 -9.02
N ASN A 37 10.17 -5.76 -10.24
CA ASN A 37 11.12 -4.75 -10.72
C ASN A 37 10.48 -3.36 -10.76
N ALA A 38 9.24 -3.24 -11.24
CA ALA A 38 8.54 -1.95 -11.28
C ALA A 38 8.33 -1.37 -9.87
N LEU A 39 8.01 -2.19 -8.87
CA LEU A 39 7.88 -1.78 -7.47
C LEU A 39 9.22 -1.33 -6.89
N PHE A 40 10.28 -2.10 -7.14
CA PHE A 40 11.63 -1.77 -6.71
C PHE A 40 12.08 -0.41 -7.29
N GLU A 41 11.97 -0.24 -8.61
CA GLU A 41 12.34 1.00 -9.31
C GLU A 41 11.49 2.22 -8.91
N ALA A 42 10.24 2.00 -8.49
CA ALA A 42 9.37 3.06 -8.01
C ALA A 42 9.71 3.54 -6.59
N GLY A 43 10.65 2.88 -5.91
CA GLY A 43 11.12 3.22 -4.57
C GLY A 43 10.49 2.38 -3.47
N CYS A 44 10.05 1.14 -3.75
CA CYS A 44 9.64 0.15 -2.74
C CYS A 44 10.76 -0.86 -2.46
N ASP A 45 12.02 -0.42 -2.47
CA ASP A 45 13.21 -1.24 -2.20
C ASP A 45 13.40 -1.60 -0.71
N ASP A 46 12.67 -0.91 0.16
CA ASP A 46 12.58 -1.12 1.60
C ASP A 46 11.38 -2.02 2.00
N ALA A 47 10.86 -2.81 1.06
CA ALA A 47 9.70 -3.65 1.28
C ALA A 47 9.88 -5.09 0.79
N LEU A 48 9.35 -6.04 1.57
CA LEU A 48 9.21 -7.43 1.17
C LEU A 48 7.90 -7.64 0.42
N LEU A 49 7.99 -8.11 -0.82
CA LEU A 49 6.86 -8.51 -1.65
C LEU A 49 6.52 -10.00 -1.42
N GLY A 50 5.24 -10.31 -1.20
CA GLY A 50 4.80 -11.69 -1.00
C GLY A 50 3.32 -11.90 -1.34
N ILE A 51 2.84 -13.14 -1.18
CA ILE A 51 1.42 -13.51 -1.33
C ILE A 51 0.94 -14.25 -0.09
N HIS A 52 -0.18 -13.81 0.49
CA HIS A 52 -0.95 -14.56 1.49
C HIS A 52 -2.33 -14.90 0.95
N CYS A 53 -2.70 -16.19 0.94
CA CYS A 53 -4.03 -16.65 0.51
C CYS A 53 -4.48 -16.10 -0.87
N GLY A 54 -3.54 -15.93 -1.81
CA GLY A 54 -3.82 -15.35 -3.13
C GLY A 54 -3.96 -13.82 -3.16
N LYS A 55 -3.53 -13.12 -2.10
CA LYS A 55 -3.47 -11.66 -2.04
C LYS A 55 -2.02 -11.19 -1.93
N PRO A 56 -1.54 -10.42 -2.93
CA PRO A 56 -0.22 -9.81 -2.84
C PRO A 56 -0.17 -8.78 -1.71
N TYR A 57 0.98 -8.69 -1.04
CA TYR A 57 1.23 -7.70 0.00
C TYR A 57 2.66 -7.17 -0.07
N LEU A 58 2.87 -5.98 0.49
CA LEU A 58 4.19 -5.38 0.72
C LEU A 58 4.35 -5.10 2.21
N GLU A 59 5.37 -5.68 2.82
CA GLU A 59 5.77 -5.39 4.20
C GLU A 59 6.96 -4.42 4.19
N PHE A 60 6.74 -3.19 4.66
CA PHE A 60 7.69 -2.08 4.62
C PHE A 60 8.47 -1.95 5.93
N ASP A 61 9.72 -1.52 5.83
CA ASP A 61 10.51 -0.91 6.90
C ASP A 61 10.97 0.49 6.47
N ARG A 62 10.05 1.46 6.50
CA ARG A 62 10.22 2.74 5.81
C ARG A 62 10.65 3.89 6.71
N GLU A 63 11.69 4.60 6.30
CA GLU A 63 12.13 5.83 6.99
C GLU A 63 11.27 7.04 6.65
N ALA A 64 10.71 7.70 7.67
CA ALA A 64 9.93 8.92 7.49
C ALA A 64 9.91 9.78 8.76
N SER A 65 9.37 11.00 8.63
CA SER A 65 9.14 11.90 9.77
C SER A 65 7.93 11.49 10.62
N SER A 66 7.03 10.68 10.08
CA SER A 66 5.88 10.11 10.79
C SER A 66 5.36 8.84 10.09
N LEU A 67 4.63 7.98 10.82
CA LEU A 67 3.98 6.79 10.26
C LEU A 67 3.03 7.15 9.10
N LYS A 68 2.31 8.27 9.23
CA LYS A 68 1.40 8.75 8.18
C LYS A 68 2.16 9.09 6.91
N ASP A 69 3.31 9.75 7.04
CA ASP A 69 4.15 10.11 5.89
C ASP A 69 4.78 8.86 5.25
N ALA A 70 5.18 7.88 6.06
CA ALA A 70 5.67 6.58 5.58
C ALA A 70 4.60 5.83 4.75
N ILE A 71 3.36 5.77 5.25
CA ILE A 71 2.25 5.12 4.53
C ILE A 71 1.93 5.90 3.24
N ILE A 72 1.83 7.22 3.30
CA ILE A 72 1.50 8.04 2.11
C ILE A 72 2.60 7.94 1.04
N SER A 73 3.88 7.93 1.42
CA SER A 73 4.96 7.75 0.46
C SER A 73 4.93 6.35 -0.16
N ALA A 74 4.73 5.30 0.65
CA ALA A 74 4.58 3.93 0.15
C ALA A 74 3.45 3.77 -0.86
N ILE A 75 2.27 4.33 -0.56
CA ILE A 75 1.13 4.31 -1.50
C ILE A 75 1.49 5.00 -2.82
N ARG A 76 2.18 6.15 -2.76
CA ARG A 76 2.61 6.88 -3.96
C ARG A 76 3.58 6.07 -4.79
N ASP A 77 4.53 5.39 -4.16
CA ASP A 77 5.53 4.59 -4.86
C ASP A 77 4.88 3.37 -5.53
N VAL A 78 3.99 2.67 -4.84
CA VAL A 78 3.19 1.58 -5.44
C VAL A 78 2.38 2.07 -6.66
N GLN A 79 1.75 3.25 -6.56
CA GLN A 79 0.98 3.82 -7.67
C GLN A 79 1.83 4.28 -8.86
N LYS A 80 3.10 4.65 -8.63
CA LYS A 80 4.06 4.97 -9.70
C LYS A 80 4.47 3.70 -10.45
N ALA A 81 4.70 2.60 -9.73
CA ALA A 81 5.06 1.32 -10.32
C ALA A 81 4.01 0.84 -11.31
N ASN A 82 2.74 0.86 -10.90
CA ASN A 82 1.63 0.48 -11.76
C ASN A 82 0.30 1.06 -11.26
N LYS A 83 -0.38 1.84 -12.11
CA LYS A 83 -1.67 2.48 -11.78
C LYS A 83 -2.82 1.49 -11.57
N ASN A 84 -2.66 0.26 -12.04
CA ASN A 84 -3.65 -0.80 -11.87
C ASN A 84 -3.56 -1.46 -10.48
N ILE A 85 -2.47 -1.22 -9.73
CA ILE A 85 -2.35 -1.71 -8.35
C ILE A 85 -3.19 -0.83 -7.44
N THR A 86 -4.10 -1.46 -6.71
CA THR A 86 -4.92 -0.80 -5.69
C THR A 86 -4.46 -1.18 -4.29
N ILE A 87 -4.50 -0.24 -3.36
CA ILE A 87 -4.27 -0.52 -1.94
C ILE A 87 -5.60 -0.86 -1.30
N VAL A 88 -5.71 -2.09 -0.81
CA VAL A 88 -6.95 -2.61 -0.21
C VAL A 88 -6.98 -2.32 1.28
N LYS A 89 -5.83 -2.45 1.96
CA LYS A 89 -5.74 -2.29 3.42
C LYS A 89 -4.32 -1.95 3.87
N VAL A 90 -4.23 -1.24 5.00
CA VAL A 90 -2.99 -1.02 5.75
C VAL A 90 -3.10 -1.80 7.06
N GLN A 91 -2.07 -2.58 7.40
CA GLN A 91 -2.00 -3.34 8.64
C GLN A 91 -0.81 -2.91 9.50
N PRO A 92 -0.97 -2.88 10.84
CA PRO A 92 0.12 -2.64 11.77
C PRO A 92 1.11 -3.82 11.78
N PRO A 93 2.34 -3.61 12.28
CA PRO A 93 3.33 -4.66 12.39
C PRO A 93 2.91 -5.70 13.45
N GLY A 94 3.34 -6.95 13.25
CA GLY A 94 3.14 -8.03 14.23
C GLY A 94 1.71 -8.54 14.37
N MET A 95 0.85 -8.32 13.36
CA MET A 95 -0.49 -8.92 13.32
C MET A 95 -0.39 -10.45 13.20
N ASP A 96 -1.16 -11.19 14.00
CA ASP A 96 -1.21 -12.65 13.94
C ASP A 96 -1.73 -13.12 12.56
N VAL A 97 -1.22 -14.26 12.08
CA VAL A 97 -1.68 -14.90 10.84
C VAL A 97 -3.19 -15.14 10.84
N ILE A 98 -3.79 -15.44 11.99
CA ILE A 98 -5.25 -15.64 12.11
C ILE A 98 -5.99 -14.33 11.86
N ASP A 99 -5.51 -13.23 12.42
CA ASP A 99 -6.11 -11.91 12.23
C ASP A 99 -5.94 -11.42 10.80
N MET A 100 -4.76 -11.67 10.20
CA MET A 100 -4.51 -11.42 8.79
C MET A 100 -5.49 -12.20 7.91
N VAL A 101 -5.67 -13.50 8.14
CA VAL A 101 -6.62 -14.34 7.37
C VAL A 101 -8.05 -13.85 7.55
N ASN A 102 -8.48 -13.50 8.77
CA ASN A 102 -9.81 -12.97 9.02
C ASN A 102 -10.05 -11.65 8.28
N ASP A 103 -9.05 -10.76 8.26
CA ASP A 103 -9.10 -9.53 7.51
C ASP A 103 -9.22 -9.78 5.99
N LEU A 104 -8.45 -10.73 5.45
CA LEU A 104 -8.50 -11.10 4.04
C LEU A 104 -9.85 -11.75 3.66
N LEU A 105 -10.45 -12.53 4.56
CA LEU A 105 -11.79 -13.11 4.36
C LEU A 105 -12.85 -12.02 4.28
N ARG A 106 -12.82 -11.02 5.17
CA ARG A 106 -13.74 -9.87 5.13
C ARG A 106 -13.64 -9.10 3.81
N ILE A 107 -12.42 -8.79 3.38
CA ILE A 107 -12.16 -8.14 2.10
C ILE A 107 -12.77 -8.94 0.94
N ARG A 108 -12.64 -10.27 0.96
CA ARG A 108 -13.19 -11.14 -0.09
C ARG A 108 -14.71 -11.17 -0.10
N GLU A 109 -15.35 -11.13 1.07
CA GLU A 109 -16.81 -11.12 1.19
C GLU A 109 -17.42 -9.79 0.72
N GLU A 110 -16.81 -8.66 1.10
CA GLU A 110 -17.24 -7.33 0.66
C GLU A 110 -17.19 -7.21 -0.88
N SER A 111 -16.10 -7.65 -1.51
CA SER A 111 -15.98 -7.64 -2.97
C SER A 111 -16.97 -8.56 -3.71
N LYS A 112 -17.48 -9.61 -3.06
CA LYS A 112 -18.53 -10.47 -3.66
C LYS A 112 -19.90 -9.80 -3.60
N SER A 113 -20.18 -9.07 -2.52
CA SER A 113 -21.46 -8.39 -2.31
C SER A 113 -21.70 -7.29 -3.36
N ASP A 114 -20.66 -6.56 -3.76
CA ASP A 114 -20.74 -5.57 -4.85
C ASP A 114 -20.95 -6.23 -6.21
N ARG A 115 -20.39 -7.43 -6.43
CA ARG A 115 -20.50 -8.16 -7.69
C ARG A 115 -21.87 -8.80 -7.88
N SER A 116 -22.49 -9.34 -6.82
CA SER A 116 -23.86 -9.86 -6.90
C SER A 116 -24.88 -8.77 -7.21
N PHE A 117 -24.69 -7.56 -6.67
CA PHE A 117 -25.54 -6.41 -7.01
C PHE A 117 -25.45 -6.03 -8.49
N LEU A 118 -24.24 -6.03 -9.07
CA LEU A 118 -24.05 -5.78 -10.50
C LEU A 118 -24.64 -6.91 -11.35
N ASP A 119 -24.45 -8.17 -10.97
CA ASP A 119 -25.01 -9.32 -11.69
C ASP A 119 -26.54 -9.31 -11.68
N ASP A 120 -27.17 -8.95 -10.56
CA ASP A 120 -28.62 -8.78 -10.44
C ASP A 120 -29.13 -7.59 -11.26
N ALA A 121 -28.40 -6.47 -11.28
CA ALA A 121 -28.71 -5.31 -12.12
C ALA A 121 -28.60 -5.64 -13.61
N TRP A 122 -27.58 -6.40 -14.03
CA TRP A 122 -27.43 -6.87 -15.41
C TRP A 122 -28.54 -7.84 -15.82
N GLN A 123 -28.95 -8.74 -14.93
CA GLN A 123 -30.10 -9.64 -15.16
C GLN A 123 -31.40 -8.86 -15.36
N LEU A 124 -31.59 -7.75 -14.66
CA LEU A 124 -32.77 -6.89 -14.83
C LEU A 124 -32.72 -6.09 -16.14
N ILE A 125 -31.56 -5.55 -16.52
CA ILE A 125 -31.39 -4.78 -17.77
C ILE A 125 -31.58 -5.66 -19.01
N MET A 126 -31.12 -6.92 -18.97
CA MET A 126 -31.21 -7.85 -20.11
C MET A 126 -32.55 -8.59 -20.22
N LYS A 127 -33.44 -8.51 -19.21
CA LYS A 127 -34.75 -9.18 -19.23
C LYS A 127 -35.84 -8.41 -20.00
N ASP A 128 -35.60 -7.12 -20.25
CA ASP A 128 -36.52 -6.22 -20.95
C ASP A 128 -36.12 -5.99 -22.43
N SER A 129 -35.20 -6.81 -22.99
CA SER A 129 -34.80 -6.79 -24.41
C SER A 129 -35.31 -8.01 -25.18
#